data_AF-A0A924M4V2-F1
#
_entry.id   AF-A0A924M4V2-F1
#
_cell.length_a   1.000
_cell.length_b   1.000
_cell.length_c   1.000
_cell.angle_alpha   90.00
_cell.angle_beta   90.00
_cell.angle_gamma   90.00
#
_symmetry.space_group_name_H-M   'P 1'
#
loop_
_entity.id
_entity.type
_entity.pdbx_description
1 polymer ?
#
loop_
_entity_poly.entity_id
_entity_poly.type
_entity_poly.pdbx_seq_one_letter_code
_entity_poly.pdbx_strand_id
1 'polypeptide(L)'
;MRISLSLLRLIIPVLTVGFMATLPQISGAQQRGKAAPEITSFNIDASPPVTPGSDVDFTLEGTPRGQASVRITGVNKNIALRETSPGVYEGTYTISRRDRLGTQPTARATLRVRGIASATTQALAPAVAPVVAQPAPTPTPTPPVAALPVIERFGVTPIARIEPGAELRFNAVGTPGARALLTIDGVVRDVPMPEAQRGRYEGAYTIRRNDNFPASLTITMALEANGQVSRSKLNQALLVDARPPTVKNLAPKNNEVVTGSPISVSATFDDMGGVGVDPKTVKLTIGGVDQTRNASITPQFLTWRGDLRAGTYPVEVNASDNAGNAVKQNWTFVVATAQAAPEVLQLEVTNHANNTQVPAGTVEVRGRTAPDAKVDVQVQAIASLAGIFGINQQISSQSVRSDAAGNFAFSFQPQIPIPGARYEVTMTASRGNQSREVRLVLFQNR
;
A
#
# COMPACT_ATOMS: atom_id res chain seq x y z
N MET A 1 -8.70 -56.74 4.39
CA MET A 1 -8.27 -57.66 5.48
C MET A 1 -6.98 -57.09 6.06
N ARG A 2 -7.11 -56.29 7.13
CA ARG A 2 -6.55 -56.50 8.47
C ARG A 2 -5.01 -56.50 8.54
N ILE A 3 -4.42 -55.41 9.07
CA ILE A 3 -3.82 -55.28 10.43
C ILE A 3 -2.35 -55.81 10.40
N SER A 4 -1.30 -55.08 10.79
CA SER A 4 -0.91 -54.74 12.18
C SER A 4 0.36 -53.86 12.12
N LEU A 5 0.45 -52.67 12.72
CA LEU A 5 0.87 -52.39 14.11
C LEU A 5 1.82 -53.42 14.74
N SER A 6 3.02 -52.99 15.17
CA SER A 6 3.36 -52.96 16.61
C SER A 6 4.79 -52.49 16.91
N LEU A 7 4.84 -51.60 17.90
CA LEU A 7 5.95 -51.20 18.77
C LEU A 7 6.61 -52.38 19.50
N LEU A 8 7.91 -52.27 19.81
CA LEU A 8 8.54 -52.54 21.14
C LEU A 8 10.02 -52.13 21.07
N ARG A 9 10.56 -51.12 21.78
CA ARG A 9 10.93 -50.99 23.21
C ARG A 9 11.80 -52.10 23.80
N LEU A 10 13.10 -51.82 24.05
CA LEU A 10 13.90 -52.03 25.30
C LEU A 10 15.39 -51.61 25.02
N ILE A 11 16.03 -50.62 25.70
CA ILE A 11 16.67 -50.60 27.06
C ILE A 11 18.09 -51.23 27.05
N ILE A 12 19.21 -50.47 27.03
CA ILE A 12 20.08 -49.94 28.15
C ILE A 12 21.54 -50.49 27.95
N PRO A 13 22.67 -49.91 28.45
CA PRO A 13 23.22 -48.54 28.51
C PRO A 13 24.72 -48.51 28.02
N VAL A 14 25.48 -47.44 28.27
CA VAL A 14 26.84 -47.45 28.92
C VAL A 14 27.64 -46.17 28.58
N LEU A 15 27.98 -45.47 29.67
CA LEU A 15 29.09 -44.55 29.96
C LEU A 15 29.40 -43.33 29.07
N THR A 16 28.93 -42.19 29.57
CA THR A 16 29.73 -41.02 30.02
C THR A 16 31.21 -40.93 29.62
N VAL A 17 31.54 -39.87 28.85
CA VAL A 17 32.66 -38.95 29.13
C VAL A 17 32.17 -37.53 28.85
N GLY A 18 32.39 -36.64 29.82
CA GLY A 18 31.74 -35.35 29.94
C GLY A 18 32.25 -34.24 29.02
N PHE A 19 31.38 -33.26 28.83
CA PHE A 19 31.70 -31.85 28.68
C PHE A 19 30.57 -31.07 29.35
N MET A 20 30.78 -30.64 30.60
CA MET A 20 29.97 -29.59 31.20
C MET A 20 30.37 -28.26 30.56
N ALA A 21 29.67 -27.89 29.49
CA ALA A 21 29.56 -26.49 29.12
C ALA A 21 28.45 -25.90 29.97
N THR A 22 28.83 -25.30 31.11
CA THR A 22 27.96 -24.43 31.89
C THR A 22 27.59 -23.23 31.02
N LEU A 23 26.49 -23.33 30.30
CA LEU A 23 25.79 -22.16 29.78
C LEU A 23 25.58 -21.20 30.97
N PRO A 24 26.06 -19.95 30.91
CA PRO A 24 25.66 -18.97 31.89
C PRO A 24 24.14 -18.88 31.81
N GLN A 25 23.46 -19.44 32.81
CA GLN A 25 22.08 -19.10 33.09
C GLN A 25 22.07 -17.60 33.26
N ILE A 26 21.44 -16.92 32.29
CA ILE A 26 21.07 -15.53 32.43
C ILE A 26 19.99 -15.53 33.50
N SER A 27 20.42 -15.56 34.77
CA SER A 27 19.65 -15.20 35.94
C SER A 27 19.44 -13.69 35.90
N GLY A 28 18.77 -13.26 34.85
CA GLY A 28 18.11 -11.97 34.71
C GLY A 28 16.63 -12.26 34.71
N ALA A 29 16.10 -12.77 35.83
CA ALA A 29 14.78 -12.34 36.25
C ALA A 29 14.88 -10.82 36.51
N GLN A 30 14.97 -10.04 35.43
CA GLN A 30 14.62 -8.63 35.46
C GLN A 30 13.18 -8.66 35.95
N GLN A 31 13.03 -8.36 37.23
CA GLN A 31 11.78 -7.86 37.78
C GLN A 31 11.20 -6.97 36.70
N ARG A 32 10.08 -7.37 36.08
CA ARG A 32 9.18 -6.42 35.43
C ARG A 32 8.67 -5.54 36.56
N GLY A 33 9.53 -4.63 37.01
CA GLY A 33 9.11 -3.47 37.77
C GLY A 33 8.00 -2.88 36.94
N LYS A 34 6.82 -2.75 37.54
CA LYS A 34 5.70 -2.07 36.88
C LYS A 34 6.26 -0.75 36.37
N ALA A 35 6.44 -0.63 35.05
CA ALA A 35 7.04 0.56 34.47
C ALA A 35 6.21 1.75 34.94
N ALA A 36 6.85 2.71 35.61
CA ALA A 36 6.18 3.93 36.00
C ALA A 36 5.64 4.59 34.72
N PRO A 37 4.43 5.16 34.75
CA PRO A 37 3.90 5.81 33.55
C PRO A 37 4.88 6.90 33.12
N GLU A 38 5.22 6.94 31.84
CA GLU A 38 6.10 7.98 31.31
C GLU A 38 5.29 9.25 31.01
N ILE A 39 5.86 10.41 31.35
CA ILE A 39 5.39 11.72 30.90
C ILE A 39 6.45 12.22 29.92
N THR A 40 6.06 12.35 28.65
CA THR A 40 6.94 12.77 27.56
C THR A 40 6.97 14.29 27.45
N SER A 41 5.81 14.95 27.61
CA SER A 41 5.72 16.41 27.58
C SER A 41 4.63 16.91 28.52
N PHE A 42 4.84 18.10 29.07
CA PHE A 42 3.81 18.88 29.75
C PHE A 42 3.96 20.31 29.25
N ASN A 43 2.87 20.87 28.74
CA ASN A 43 2.82 22.23 28.24
C ASN A 43 1.69 22.99 28.94
N ILE A 44 1.97 24.26 29.20
CA ILE A 44 1.04 25.20 29.84
C ILE A 44 0.96 26.40 28.92
N ASP A 45 -0.22 26.61 28.34
CA ASP A 45 -0.50 27.82 27.61
C ASP A 45 -1.30 28.76 28.51
N ALA A 46 -0.72 29.93 28.80
CA ALA A 46 -1.32 30.95 29.64
C ALA A 46 -0.90 32.32 29.12
N SER A 47 -1.86 33.19 28.85
CA SER A 47 -1.59 34.58 28.48
C SER A 47 -1.05 35.35 29.71
N PRO A 48 0.19 35.86 29.70
CA PRO A 48 0.72 36.66 30.81
C PRO A 48 0.14 38.08 30.82
N PRO A 49 -0.09 38.70 31.99
CA PRO A 49 0.04 38.14 33.33
C PRO A 49 -1.16 37.28 33.73
N VAL A 50 -0.89 36.19 34.45
CA VAL A 50 -1.95 35.31 34.99
C VAL A 50 -2.66 36.03 36.13
N THR A 51 -3.86 36.52 35.86
CA THR A 51 -4.72 37.27 36.79
C THR A 51 -6.04 36.55 37.00
N PRO A 52 -6.81 36.86 38.07
CA PRO A 52 -8.15 36.29 38.22
C PRO A 52 -9.02 36.54 36.97
N GLY A 53 -9.54 35.46 36.40
CA GLY A 53 -10.28 35.44 35.13
C GLY A 53 -9.47 34.99 33.93
N SER A 54 -8.15 34.79 34.05
CA SER A 54 -7.31 34.24 32.98
C SER A 54 -7.59 32.74 32.81
N ASP A 55 -7.74 32.30 31.57
CA ASP A 55 -7.79 30.87 31.23
C ASP A 55 -6.36 30.33 31.07
N VAL A 56 -6.14 29.14 31.63
CA VAL A 56 -4.89 28.40 31.51
C VAL A 56 -5.20 27.03 30.92
N ASP A 57 -4.58 26.74 29.79
CA ASP A 57 -4.74 25.48 29.07
C ASP A 57 -3.55 24.56 29.35
N PHE A 58 -3.85 23.28 29.55
CA PHE A 58 -2.87 22.25 29.88
C PHE A 58 -2.92 21.15 28.82
N THR A 59 -1.76 20.82 28.28
CA THR A 59 -1.57 19.62 27.45
C THR A 59 -0.49 18.76 28.10
N LEU A 60 -0.83 17.51 28.39
CA LEU A 60 0.09 16.52 28.94
C LEU A 60 0.16 15.32 27.98
N GLU A 61 1.36 14.96 27.53
CA GLU A 61 1.57 13.76 26.72
C GLU A 61 2.32 12.70 27.54
N GLY A 62 1.84 11.47 27.50
CA GLY A 62 2.46 10.38 28.23
C GLY A 62 1.76 9.04 28.00
N THR A 63 1.96 8.11 28.93
CA THR A 63 1.39 6.75 28.83
C THR A 63 -0.15 6.79 28.69
N PRO A 64 -0.74 6.17 27.65
CA PRO A 64 -2.19 6.18 27.41
C PRO A 64 -3.03 5.51 28.52
N ARG A 65 -4.32 5.83 28.56
CA ARG A 65 -5.33 5.22 29.47
C ARG A 65 -5.05 5.44 30.97
N GLY A 66 -4.36 6.54 31.29
CA GLY A 66 -4.07 6.98 32.65
C GLY A 66 -5.06 8.01 33.16
N GLN A 67 -4.96 8.32 34.45
CA GLN A 67 -5.65 9.45 35.08
C GLN A 67 -4.66 10.60 35.23
N ALA A 68 -4.88 11.68 34.49
CA ALA A 68 -4.05 12.86 34.52
C ALA A 68 -4.69 14.00 35.33
N SER A 69 -3.91 14.68 36.15
CA SER A 69 -4.37 15.85 36.89
C SER A 69 -3.26 16.88 37.12
N VAL A 70 -3.62 18.16 37.15
CA VAL A 70 -2.73 19.28 37.41
C VAL A 70 -3.09 19.96 38.73
N ARG A 71 -2.07 20.28 39.53
CA ARG A 71 -2.20 21.10 40.73
C ARG A 71 -1.33 22.35 40.60
N ILE A 72 -1.93 23.51 40.74
CA ILE A 72 -1.25 24.81 40.65
C ILE A 72 -1.00 25.35 42.05
N THR A 73 0.19 25.87 42.31
CA THR A 73 0.55 26.53 43.58
C THR A 73 -0.33 27.76 43.80
N GLY A 74 -1.12 27.76 44.87
CA GLY A 74 -2.07 28.83 45.19
C GLY A 74 -3.52 28.58 44.74
N VAL A 75 -3.78 27.47 44.05
CA VAL A 75 -5.12 27.04 43.63
C VAL A 75 -5.54 25.82 44.45
N ASN A 76 -6.69 25.90 45.12
CA ASN A 76 -7.18 24.81 45.99
C ASN A 76 -7.92 23.69 45.22
N LYS A 77 -8.09 23.84 43.91
CA LYS A 77 -8.75 22.85 43.04
C LYS A 77 -7.71 21.92 42.40
N ASN A 78 -7.99 20.62 42.37
CA ASN A 78 -7.26 19.68 41.52
C ASN A 78 -7.92 19.66 40.14
N ILE A 79 -7.16 19.96 39.09
CA ILE A 79 -7.67 20.08 37.72
C ILE A 79 -7.50 18.71 37.06
N ALA A 80 -8.59 18.02 36.74
CA ALA A 80 -8.52 16.75 36.01
C ALA A 80 -8.33 17.03 34.52
N LEU A 81 -7.38 16.33 33.88
CA LEU A 81 -7.20 16.37 32.43
C LEU A 81 -7.91 15.18 31.80
N ARG A 82 -8.51 15.40 30.63
CA ARG A 82 -9.24 14.39 29.87
C ARG A 82 -8.36 13.87 28.73
N GLU A 83 -8.28 12.56 28.56
CA GLU A 83 -7.62 11.97 27.40
C GLU A 83 -8.45 12.26 26.13
N THR A 84 -7.90 13.03 25.18
CA THR A 84 -8.56 13.42 23.92
C THR A 84 -8.13 12.50 22.77
N SER A 85 -6.89 12.02 22.80
CA SER A 85 -6.36 10.95 21.95
C SER A 85 -5.41 10.05 22.77
N PRO A 86 -5.08 8.82 22.32
CA PRO A 86 -4.26 7.91 23.12
C PRO A 86 -2.94 8.54 23.57
N GLY A 87 -2.79 8.78 24.88
CA GLY A 87 -1.61 9.38 25.48
C GLY A 87 -1.59 10.91 25.53
N VAL A 88 -2.59 11.60 24.99
CA VAL A 88 -2.73 13.07 25.05
C VAL A 88 -3.86 13.45 25.99
N TYR A 89 -3.55 14.21 27.03
CA TYR A 89 -4.49 14.66 28.06
C TYR A 89 -4.60 16.18 28.05
N GLU A 90 -5.81 16.69 27.89
CA GLU A 90 -6.09 18.13 27.81
C GLU A 90 -7.03 18.57 28.93
N GLY A 91 -6.86 19.79 29.41
CA GLY A 91 -7.77 20.39 30.39
C GLY A 91 -7.52 21.88 30.53
N THR A 92 -8.53 22.59 31.01
CA THR A 92 -8.52 24.05 31.10
C THR A 92 -8.89 24.48 32.52
N TYR A 93 -8.35 25.62 32.96
CA TYR A 93 -8.71 26.21 34.25
C TYR A 93 -8.70 27.74 34.20
N THR A 94 -9.85 28.34 34.54
CA THR A 94 -9.97 29.77 34.76
C THR A 94 -9.55 30.13 36.18
N ILE A 95 -8.57 31.01 36.33
CA ILE A 95 -8.07 31.47 37.64
C ILE A 95 -9.18 32.20 38.40
N SER A 96 -9.49 31.74 39.62
CA SER A 96 -10.51 32.37 40.46
C SER A 96 -9.96 33.57 41.24
N ARG A 97 -10.82 34.53 41.59
CA ARG A 97 -10.48 35.63 42.53
C ARG A 97 -10.09 35.14 43.93
N ARG A 98 -10.47 33.90 44.28
CA ARG A 98 -10.11 33.25 45.55
C ARG A 98 -8.76 32.54 45.49
N ASP A 99 -8.22 32.32 44.29
CA ASP A 99 -6.90 31.73 44.13
C ASP A 99 -5.84 32.75 44.55
N ARG A 100 -4.83 32.26 45.27
CA ARG A 100 -3.74 33.07 45.82
C ARG A 100 -2.45 32.62 45.17
N LEU A 101 -2.32 32.96 43.88
CA LEU A 101 -1.11 32.71 43.13
C LEU A 101 0.02 33.55 43.75
N GLY A 102 1.12 32.90 44.12
CA GLY A 102 2.33 33.58 44.58
C GLY A 102 3.03 34.33 43.44
N THR A 103 4.17 34.95 43.72
CA THR A 103 4.96 35.70 42.71
C THR A 103 5.54 34.81 41.60
N GLN A 104 5.73 33.53 41.88
CA GLN A 104 6.18 32.51 40.93
C GLN A 104 5.33 31.24 41.10
N PRO A 105 4.11 31.20 40.52
CA PRO A 105 3.28 30.02 40.59
C PRO A 105 3.91 28.89 39.77
N THR A 106 3.76 27.65 40.23
CA THR A 106 4.17 26.44 39.51
C THR A 106 2.98 25.51 39.36
N ALA A 107 2.93 24.74 38.27
CA ALA A 107 1.96 23.67 38.09
C ALA A 107 2.65 22.32 38.03
N ARG A 108 2.12 21.39 38.82
CA ARG A 108 2.55 19.99 38.85
C ARG A 108 1.51 19.13 38.17
N ALA A 109 1.85 18.57 37.02
CA ALA A 109 1.05 17.53 36.36
C ALA A 109 1.41 16.16 36.93
N THR A 110 0.40 15.32 37.15
CA THR A 110 0.55 13.95 37.65
C THR A 110 -0.23 13.01 36.73
N LEU A 111 0.44 11.99 36.19
CA LEU A 111 -0.15 10.91 35.42
C LEU A 111 -0.15 9.61 36.24
N ARG A 112 -1.32 9.02 36.46
CA ARG A 112 -1.49 7.77 37.21
C ARG A 112 -1.98 6.64 36.31
N VAL A 113 -1.23 5.56 36.24
CA VAL A 113 -1.63 4.34 35.53
C VAL A 113 -1.55 3.17 36.50
N ARG A 114 -2.69 2.48 36.72
CA ARG A 114 -2.76 1.27 37.57
C ARG A 114 -2.16 1.45 38.98
N GLY A 115 -2.40 2.62 39.57
CA GLY A 115 -1.95 2.97 40.94
C GLY A 115 -0.52 3.49 41.05
N ILE A 116 0.23 3.57 39.94
CA ILE A 116 1.59 4.16 39.91
C ILE A 116 1.50 5.54 39.29
N ALA A 117 2.16 6.51 39.91
CA ALA A 117 2.13 7.91 39.51
C ALA A 117 3.50 8.37 39.02
N SER A 118 3.51 9.16 37.96
CA SER A 118 4.63 10.01 37.57
C SER A 118 4.18 11.46 37.57
N ALA A 119 5.10 12.38 37.86
CA ALA A 119 4.77 13.80 37.91
C ALA A 119 5.89 14.64 37.33
N THR A 120 5.51 15.72 36.66
CA THR A 120 6.42 16.76 36.19
C THR A 120 5.92 18.11 36.67
N THR A 121 6.81 19.08 36.86
CA THR A 121 6.47 20.43 37.36
C THR A 121 7.05 21.47 36.42
N GLN A 122 6.22 22.44 36.03
CA GLN A 122 6.60 23.56 35.18
C GLN A 122 6.20 24.88 35.84
N ALA A 123 6.99 25.92 35.63
CA ALA A 123 6.67 27.26 36.09
C ALA A 123 5.50 27.84 35.28
N LEU A 124 4.57 28.53 35.95
CA LEU A 124 3.57 29.38 35.29
C LEU A 124 4.13 30.79 35.15
N ALA A 125 3.59 31.55 34.20
CA ALA A 125 3.88 32.97 34.10
C ALA A 125 3.56 33.70 35.42
N PRO A 126 4.39 34.68 35.84
CA PRO A 126 4.27 35.34 37.13
C PRO A 126 2.92 36.04 37.29
N ALA A 127 2.30 35.86 38.47
CA ALA A 127 1.08 36.56 38.84
C ALA A 127 1.41 37.96 39.38
N VAL A 128 0.66 38.98 38.93
CA VAL A 128 0.84 40.36 39.42
C VAL A 128 0.24 40.47 40.83
N ALA A 129 1.06 40.85 41.81
CA ALA A 129 0.62 41.08 43.18
C ALA A 129 -0.29 42.32 43.28
N PRO A 130 -1.36 42.31 44.10
CA PRO A 130 -2.16 43.50 44.33
C PRO A 130 -1.37 44.51 45.19
N VAL A 131 -1.07 45.67 44.62
CA VAL A 131 -0.42 46.78 45.33
C VAL A 131 -1.47 47.48 46.22
N VAL A 132 -1.26 47.48 47.53
CA VAL A 132 -1.99 48.35 48.47
C VAL A 132 -1.42 49.76 48.34
N ALA A 133 -2.29 50.72 48.06
CA ALA A 133 -1.91 52.13 47.85
C ALA A 133 -1.27 52.74 49.11
N GLN A 134 0.04 53.04 49.03
CA GLN A 134 0.71 54.03 49.86
C GLN A 134 0.79 55.36 49.09
N PRO A 135 0.72 56.54 49.75
CA PRO A 135 0.92 57.82 49.09
C PRO A 135 2.34 57.86 48.51
N ALA A 136 2.43 58.12 47.20
CA ALA A 136 3.66 58.07 46.45
C ALA A 136 4.72 59.05 46.98
N PRO A 137 5.97 58.63 47.24
CA PRO A 137 7.09 59.46 46.88
C PRO A 137 7.13 59.50 45.36
N THR A 138 7.24 60.70 44.80
CA THR A 138 7.26 60.99 43.37
C THR A 138 8.15 59.97 42.63
N PRO A 139 7.60 59.09 41.76
CA PRO A 139 8.43 58.17 41.03
C PRO A 139 9.12 58.94 39.90
N THR A 140 10.45 58.94 39.94
CA THR A 140 11.26 59.14 38.74
C THR A 140 10.79 58.10 37.71
N PRO A 141 10.42 58.48 36.48
CA PRO A 141 9.82 57.55 35.54
C PRO A 141 10.85 56.49 35.13
N THR A 142 10.68 55.26 35.59
CA THR A 142 11.30 54.10 34.94
C THR A 142 10.52 53.86 33.65
N PRO A 143 11.14 53.93 32.47
CA PRO A 143 10.44 53.74 31.19
C PRO A 143 9.84 52.34 31.11
N PRO A 144 8.65 52.18 30.47
CA PRO A 144 8.03 50.88 30.29
C PRO A 144 8.95 49.98 29.46
N VAL A 145 9.25 48.79 29.97
CA VAL A 145 9.95 47.76 29.19
C VAL A 145 9.00 47.32 28.08
N ALA A 146 9.29 47.73 26.85
CA ALA A 146 8.50 47.40 25.67
C ALA A 146 8.46 45.88 25.46
N ALA A 147 7.25 45.31 25.35
CA ALA A 147 7.08 43.92 24.99
C ALA A 147 7.58 43.65 23.57
N LEU A 148 8.31 42.55 23.37
CA LEU A 148 8.77 42.10 22.06
C LEU A 148 7.57 41.74 21.17
N PRO A 149 7.51 42.21 19.91
CA PRO A 149 6.50 41.77 18.96
C PRO A 149 6.63 40.27 18.64
N VAL A 150 5.52 39.60 18.38
CA VAL A 150 5.43 38.16 18.11
C VAL A 150 5.00 37.93 16.67
N ILE A 151 5.61 36.93 16.04
CA ILE A 151 5.33 36.50 14.68
C ILE A 151 4.82 35.06 14.76
N GLU A 152 3.52 34.87 14.54
CA GLU A 152 2.87 33.56 14.64
C GLU A 152 3.02 32.75 13.34
N ARG A 153 2.93 33.44 12.19
CA ARG A 153 3.01 32.80 10.88
C ARG A 153 3.67 33.74 9.87
N PHE A 154 4.49 33.17 9.00
CA PHE A 154 5.03 33.84 7.82
C PHE A 154 5.04 32.85 6.66
N GLY A 155 4.45 33.23 5.53
CA GLY A 155 4.25 32.38 4.37
C GLY A 155 4.37 33.14 3.05
N VAL A 156 4.42 32.37 1.97
CA VAL A 156 4.45 32.88 0.59
C VAL A 156 3.47 32.05 -0.24
N THR A 157 2.88 32.68 -1.26
CA THR A 157 2.19 31.94 -2.33
C THR A 157 3.26 31.42 -3.31
N PRO A 158 3.45 30.09 -3.45
CA PRO A 158 4.45 29.56 -4.37
C PRO A 158 4.14 29.92 -5.83
N ILE A 159 5.19 30.11 -6.63
CA ILE A 159 5.10 30.44 -8.07
C ILE A 159 5.75 29.33 -8.91
N ALA A 160 5.40 29.21 -10.19
CA ALA A 160 5.94 28.16 -11.05
C ALA A 160 7.42 28.39 -11.44
N ARG A 161 7.85 29.65 -11.51
CA ARG A 161 9.20 30.03 -11.95
C ARG A 161 9.57 31.41 -11.41
N ILE A 162 10.84 31.60 -11.04
CA ILE A 162 11.43 32.91 -10.74
C ILE A 162 11.87 33.56 -12.06
N GLU A 163 11.12 34.55 -12.53
CA GLU A 163 11.44 35.30 -13.75
C GLU A 163 11.04 36.78 -13.61
N PRO A 164 11.69 37.70 -14.35
CA PRO A 164 11.35 39.12 -14.30
C PRO A 164 9.88 39.37 -14.68
N GLY A 165 9.16 40.07 -13.82
CA GLY A 165 7.73 40.33 -13.93
C GLY A 165 6.84 39.42 -13.08
N ALA A 166 7.34 38.28 -12.59
CA ALA A 166 6.59 37.43 -11.66
C ALA A 166 6.44 38.12 -10.28
N GLU A 167 5.27 37.98 -9.67
CA GLU A 167 4.93 38.60 -8.39
C GLU A 167 4.98 37.56 -7.25
N LEU A 168 5.83 37.80 -6.26
CA LEU A 168 5.89 37.03 -5.02
C LEU A 168 4.94 37.67 -3.99
N ARG A 169 3.95 36.91 -3.53
CA ARG A 169 2.98 37.37 -2.52
C ARG A 169 3.24 36.73 -1.18
N PHE A 170 3.40 37.55 -0.15
CA PHE A 170 3.71 37.15 1.20
C PHE A 170 2.58 37.49 2.14
N ASN A 171 2.35 36.61 3.11
CA ASN A 171 1.35 36.78 4.15
C ASN A 171 1.95 36.45 5.52
N ALA A 172 1.63 37.25 6.53
CA ALA A 172 2.08 37.02 7.89
C ALA A 172 0.97 37.29 8.92
N VAL A 173 1.07 36.62 10.07
CA VAL A 173 0.23 36.83 11.25
C VAL A 173 1.12 37.13 12.44
N GLY A 174 0.82 38.19 13.19
CA GLY A 174 1.61 38.60 14.35
C GLY A 174 0.97 39.73 15.16
N THR A 175 1.75 40.36 16.03
CA THR A 175 1.30 41.46 16.90
C THR A 175 0.61 42.57 16.08
N PRO A 176 -0.65 42.92 16.37
CA PRO A 176 -1.38 43.97 15.64
C PRO A 176 -0.78 45.37 15.80
N GLY A 177 -0.93 46.22 14.78
CA GLY A 177 -0.42 47.60 14.77
C GLY A 177 1.11 47.72 14.70
N ALA A 178 1.82 46.62 14.47
CA ALA A 178 3.26 46.60 14.28
C ALA A 178 3.62 46.96 12.84
N ARG A 179 4.89 47.31 12.61
CA ARG A 179 5.43 47.54 11.27
C ARG A 179 6.10 46.26 10.79
N ALA A 180 5.58 45.67 9.72
CA ALA A 180 6.18 44.48 9.10
C ALA A 180 7.05 44.87 7.90
N LEU A 181 8.27 44.35 7.87
CA LEU A 181 9.28 44.59 6.84
C LEU A 181 9.78 43.26 6.29
N LEU A 182 9.74 43.10 4.97
CA LEU A 182 10.20 41.93 4.25
C LEU A 182 11.60 42.15 3.69
N THR A 183 12.47 41.17 3.87
CA THR A 183 13.80 41.13 3.26
C THR A 183 13.98 39.81 2.50
N ILE A 184 14.39 39.93 1.23
CA ILE A 184 14.84 38.82 0.38
C ILE A 184 16.34 39.02 0.18
N ASP A 185 17.15 38.17 0.80
CA ASP A 185 18.60 38.37 0.79
C ASP A 185 19.17 38.37 -0.63
N GLY A 186 20.05 39.34 -0.91
CA GLY A 186 20.60 39.57 -2.25
C GLY A 186 19.67 40.24 -3.28
N VAL A 187 18.39 40.45 -2.96
CA VAL A 187 17.38 41.00 -3.90
C VAL A 187 16.83 42.35 -3.43
N VAL A 188 16.21 42.37 -2.25
CA VAL A 188 15.54 43.57 -1.72
C VAL A 188 15.52 43.53 -0.19
N ARG A 189 15.59 44.71 0.44
CA ARG A 189 15.54 44.86 1.89
C ARG A 189 14.42 45.81 2.28
N ASP A 190 13.85 45.55 3.45
CA ASP A 190 12.88 46.41 4.13
C ASP A 190 11.66 46.80 3.28
N VAL A 191 11.13 45.85 2.50
CA VAL A 191 9.88 46.03 1.75
C VAL A 191 8.71 46.08 2.74
N PRO A 192 7.91 47.15 2.77
CA PRO A 192 6.79 47.25 3.70
C PRO A 192 5.72 46.17 3.41
N MET A 193 5.30 45.46 4.45
CA MET A 193 4.12 44.59 4.42
C MET A 193 2.99 45.26 5.22
N PRO A 194 2.08 46.03 4.58
CA PRO A 194 1.00 46.70 5.28
C PRO A 194 0.07 45.73 6.03
N GLU A 195 -0.46 46.19 7.16
CA GLU A 195 -1.47 45.48 7.94
C GLU A 195 -2.83 45.58 7.22
N ALA A 196 -3.21 44.55 6.47
CA ALA A 196 -4.46 44.49 5.73
C ALA A 196 -5.67 44.27 6.66
N GLN A 197 -5.45 43.52 7.75
CA GLN A 197 -6.42 43.32 8.82
C GLN A 197 -5.66 43.29 10.14
N ARG A 198 -6.33 43.57 11.26
CA ARG A 198 -5.70 43.55 12.60
C ARG A 198 -4.91 42.25 12.83
N GLY A 199 -3.60 42.35 12.97
CA GLY A 199 -2.64 41.25 13.15
C GLY A 199 -2.24 40.50 11.87
N ARG A 200 -2.74 40.88 10.68
CA ARG A 200 -2.46 40.24 9.39
C ARG A 200 -1.77 41.22 8.45
N TYR A 201 -0.63 40.80 7.95
CA TYR A 201 0.23 41.59 7.08
C TYR A 201 0.31 40.94 5.71
N GLU A 202 0.16 41.74 4.67
CA GLU A 202 0.27 41.30 3.28
C GLU A 202 1.32 42.14 2.57
N GLY A 203 2.14 41.49 1.75
CA GLY A 203 3.16 42.17 0.96
C GLY A 203 3.34 41.49 -0.39
N ALA A 204 3.80 42.26 -1.36
CA ALA A 204 4.09 41.75 -2.69
C ALA A 204 5.44 42.30 -3.19
N TYR A 205 6.14 41.49 -3.97
CA TYR A 205 7.37 41.87 -4.64
C TYR A 205 7.37 41.39 -6.09
N THR A 206 7.46 42.34 -7.03
CA THR A 206 7.62 42.03 -8.46
C THR A 206 9.10 41.84 -8.77
N ILE A 207 9.46 40.65 -9.23
CA ILE A 207 10.83 40.29 -9.61
C ILE A 207 11.30 41.17 -10.77
N ARG A 208 12.47 41.78 -10.63
CA ARG A 208 13.09 42.66 -11.63
C ARG A 208 14.12 41.89 -12.44
N ARG A 209 14.48 42.44 -13.61
CA ARG A 209 15.47 41.83 -14.52
C ARG A 209 16.86 41.64 -13.89
N ASN A 210 17.23 42.51 -12.94
CA ASN A 210 18.56 42.52 -12.34
C ASN A 210 18.61 41.84 -10.96
N ASP A 211 17.50 41.26 -10.50
CA ASP A 211 17.47 40.58 -9.22
C ASP A 211 18.22 39.24 -9.31
N ASN A 212 19.04 38.95 -8.30
CA ASN A 212 19.79 37.70 -8.22
C ASN A 212 19.17 36.80 -7.15
N PHE A 213 18.62 35.67 -7.56
CA PHE A 213 18.03 34.67 -6.66
C PHE A 213 18.96 33.45 -6.54
N PRO A 214 19.86 33.41 -5.54
CA PRO A 214 20.74 32.26 -5.32
C PRO A 214 19.94 31.02 -4.87
N ALA A 215 20.50 29.83 -5.09
CA ALA A 215 19.86 28.56 -4.71
C ALA A 215 19.55 28.44 -3.20
N SER A 216 20.34 29.10 -2.35
CA SER A 216 20.14 29.17 -0.90
C SER A 216 19.52 30.51 -0.46
N LEU A 217 18.40 30.88 -1.07
CA LEU A 217 17.72 32.14 -0.79
C LEU A 217 17.22 32.19 0.66
N THR A 218 17.55 33.25 1.39
CA THR A 218 17.00 33.52 2.72
C THR A 218 15.99 34.65 2.64
N ILE A 219 14.74 34.36 2.98
CA ILE A 219 13.68 35.36 3.12
C ILE A 219 13.32 35.51 4.59
N THR A 220 13.33 36.73 5.09
CA THR A 220 13.03 37.04 6.49
C THR A 220 11.99 38.15 6.55
N MET A 221 11.07 38.05 7.49
CA MET A 221 10.18 39.14 7.88
C MET A 221 10.58 39.65 9.26
N ALA A 222 10.74 40.97 9.39
CA ALA A 222 10.92 41.67 10.65
C ALA A 222 9.58 42.31 11.05
N LEU A 223 9.19 42.16 12.31
CA LEU A 223 8.03 42.81 12.90
C LEU A 223 8.51 43.77 13.99
N GLU A 224 8.19 45.06 13.85
CA GLU A 224 8.64 46.11 14.75
C GLU A 224 7.46 46.72 15.51
N ALA A 225 7.51 46.72 16.84
CA ALA A 225 6.52 47.37 17.68
C ALA A 225 7.21 47.92 18.93
N ASN A 226 6.80 49.12 19.38
CA ASN A 226 7.30 49.74 20.61
C ASN A 226 8.84 49.82 20.71
N GLY A 227 9.53 50.00 19.58
CA GLY A 227 11.00 50.06 19.51
C GLY A 227 11.71 48.70 19.63
N GLN A 228 10.97 47.60 19.66
CA GLN A 228 11.47 46.23 19.66
C GLN A 228 11.24 45.56 18.30
N VAL A 229 12.13 44.66 17.90
CA VAL A 229 12.08 43.97 16.59
C VAL A 229 12.16 42.47 16.78
N SER A 230 11.22 41.75 16.18
CA SER A 230 11.22 40.29 16.07
C SER A 230 11.43 39.88 14.63
N ARG A 231 12.06 38.73 14.37
CA ARG A 231 12.37 38.25 13.02
C ARG A 231 11.96 36.80 12.85
N SER A 232 11.40 36.47 11.69
CA SER A 232 11.06 35.11 11.29
C SER A 232 11.55 34.82 9.88
N LYS A 233 12.14 33.65 9.68
CA LYS A 233 12.56 33.16 8.36
C LYS A 233 11.40 32.44 7.69
N LEU A 234 11.32 32.56 6.36
CA LEU A 234 10.38 31.78 5.57
C LEU A 234 10.81 30.31 5.56
N ASN A 235 9.93 29.43 6.01
CA ASN A 235 10.18 27.98 6.05
C ASN A 235 9.45 27.23 4.91
N GLN A 236 9.00 27.94 3.89
CA GLN A 236 8.23 27.42 2.76
C GLN A 236 8.99 27.63 1.44
N ALA A 237 8.90 26.67 0.51
CA ALA A 237 9.48 26.79 -0.82
C ALA A 237 8.78 27.87 -1.66
N LEU A 238 9.55 28.63 -2.44
CA LEU A 238 9.05 29.65 -3.37
C LEU A 238 8.52 29.06 -4.68
N LEU A 239 9.05 27.90 -5.07
CA LEU A 239 8.73 27.25 -6.33
C LEU A 239 7.76 26.10 -6.10
N VAL A 240 6.73 26.04 -6.93
CA VAL A 240 5.95 24.82 -7.17
C VAL A 240 6.83 23.85 -7.97
N ASP A 241 6.79 22.55 -7.68
CA ASP A 241 7.44 21.58 -8.58
C ASP A 241 6.80 21.73 -9.96
N ALA A 242 7.60 21.97 -11.00
CA ALA A 242 7.12 22.23 -12.34
C ALA A 242 7.29 21.02 -13.28
N ARG A 243 7.72 19.87 -12.75
CA ARG A 243 7.96 18.67 -13.54
C ARG A 243 6.69 17.83 -13.59
N PRO A 244 6.14 17.54 -14.79
CA PRO A 244 5.00 16.65 -14.91
C PRO A 244 5.38 15.21 -14.56
N PRO A 245 4.44 14.44 -13.98
CA PRO A 245 4.65 13.03 -13.75
C PRO A 245 4.74 12.27 -15.09
N THR A 246 5.39 11.12 -15.08
CA THR A 246 5.45 10.21 -16.23
C THR A 246 4.64 8.95 -15.97
N VAL A 247 4.02 8.40 -17.01
CA VAL A 247 3.27 7.14 -16.94
C VAL A 247 4.11 6.03 -17.58
N LYS A 248 4.43 4.98 -16.81
CA LYS A 248 5.31 3.88 -17.21
C LYS A 248 4.66 2.53 -16.93
N ASN A 249 5.34 1.44 -17.32
CA ASN A 249 4.95 0.05 -17.05
C ASN A 249 3.50 -0.27 -17.44
N LEU A 250 3.12 0.16 -18.65
CA LEU A 250 1.79 -0.08 -19.20
C LEU A 250 1.56 -1.57 -19.39
N ALA A 251 0.44 -2.06 -18.88
CA ALA A 251 -0.07 -3.39 -19.14
C ALA A 251 -1.57 -3.31 -19.47
N PRO A 252 -2.04 -3.93 -20.56
CA PRO A 252 -1.25 -4.51 -21.64
C PRO A 252 -0.38 -3.44 -22.32
N LYS A 253 0.74 -3.84 -22.92
CA LYS A 253 1.60 -2.95 -23.70
C LYS A 253 0.87 -2.44 -24.94
N ASN A 254 1.41 -1.38 -25.54
CA ASN A 254 0.86 -0.85 -26.78
C ASN A 254 0.85 -1.91 -27.88
N ASN A 255 -0.32 -2.14 -28.47
CA ASN A 255 -0.66 -3.18 -29.45
C ASN A 255 -0.50 -4.62 -28.96
N GLU A 256 -0.42 -4.85 -27.66
CA GLU A 256 -0.40 -6.21 -27.10
C GLU A 256 -1.75 -6.91 -27.35
N VAL A 257 -1.68 -8.19 -27.72
CA VAL A 257 -2.85 -9.06 -27.85
C VAL A 257 -2.98 -9.88 -26.58
N VAL A 258 -4.07 -9.67 -25.85
CA VAL A 258 -4.40 -10.41 -24.62
C VAL A 258 -5.57 -11.35 -24.87
N THR A 259 -5.58 -12.48 -24.15
CA THR A 259 -6.66 -13.47 -24.17
C THR A 259 -7.12 -13.76 -22.75
N GLY A 260 -8.35 -14.27 -22.61
CA GLY A 260 -8.95 -14.63 -21.33
C GLY A 260 -9.91 -13.57 -20.78
N SER A 261 -10.54 -13.91 -19.66
CA SER A 261 -11.44 -13.02 -18.90
C SER A 261 -11.26 -13.32 -17.41
N PRO A 262 -11.14 -12.31 -16.54
CA PRO A 262 -11.18 -10.88 -16.84
C PRO A 262 -9.82 -10.32 -17.30
N ILE A 263 -9.86 -9.21 -18.03
CA ILE A 263 -8.68 -8.46 -18.48
C ILE A 263 -8.22 -7.50 -17.37
N SER A 264 -6.91 -7.37 -17.19
CA SER A 264 -6.31 -6.36 -16.30
C SER A 264 -5.65 -5.26 -17.14
N VAL A 265 -5.87 -4.00 -16.75
CA VAL A 265 -5.18 -2.82 -17.29
C VAL A 265 -4.47 -2.12 -16.14
N SER A 266 -3.18 -1.82 -16.27
CA SER A 266 -2.41 -1.14 -15.23
C SER A 266 -1.32 -0.22 -15.78
N ALA A 267 -0.91 0.74 -14.96
CA ALA A 267 0.23 1.62 -15.21
C ALA A 267 0.83 2.11 -13.88
N THR A 268 2.07 2.60 -13.92
CA THR A 268 2.74 3.23 -12.78
C THR A 268 3.03 4.70 -13.05
N PHE A 269 2.92 5.54 -12.02
CA PHE A 269 3.31 6.94 -12.06
C PHE A 269 4.72 7.11 -11.50
N ASP A 270 5.57 7.84 -12.21
CA ASP A 270 6.92 8.21 -11.77
C ASP A 270 7.07 9.73 -11.86
N ASP A 271 7.21 10.34 -10.69
CA ASP A 271 7.28 11.78 -10.50
C ASP A 271 8.72 12.31 -10.32
N MET A 272 9.74 11.48 -10.57
CA MET A 272 11.16 11.89 -10.55
C MET A 272 11.58 12.69 -9.30
N GLY A 273 11.02 12.35 -8.13
CA GLY A 273 11.28 13.02 -6.85
C GLY A 273 10.39 14.25 -6.56
N GLY A 274 9.27 14.41 -7.25
CA GLY A 274 8.26 15.42 -6.96
C GLY A 274 7.26 15.03 -5.85
N VAL A 275 6.14 15.74 -5.80
CA VAL A 275 5.11 15.68 -4.74
C VAL A 275 4.11 14.51 -4.90
N GLY A 276 4.28 13.68 -5.92
CA GLY A 276 3.43 12.54 -6.27
C GLY A 276 2.15 12.94 -7.02
N VAL A 277 1.60 11.99 -7.78
CA VAL A 277 0.31 12.15 -8.48
C VAL A 277 -0.83 12.31 -7.48
N ASP A 278 -1.74 13.27 -7.70
CA ASP A 278 -3.00 13.36 -6.95
C ASP A 278 -4.00 12.35 -7.53
N PRO A 279 -4.38 11.29 -6.79
CA PRO A 279 -5.32 10.27 -7.26
C PRO A 279 -6.67 10.81 -7.72
N LYS A 280 -7.11 11.97 -7.20
CA LYS A 280 -8.41 12.57 -7.54
C LYS A 280 -8.45 13.16 -8.95
N THR A 281 -7.29 13.46 -9.51
CA THR A 281 -7.15 14.04 -10.85
C THR A 281 -7.02 12.97 -11.93
N VAL A 282 -6.78 11.71 -11.53
CA VAL A 282 -6.59 10.60 -12.46
C VAL A 282 -7.91 10.24 -13.14
N LYS A 283 -7.90 10.18 -14.46
CA LYS A 283 -9.02 9.73 -15.29
C LYS A 283 -8.56 8.61 -16.23
N LEU A 284 -9.19 7.44 -16.13
CA LEU A 284 -8.96 6.29 -16.98
C LEU A 284 -10.17 6.09 -17.92
N THR A 285 -9.91 6.03 -19.22
CA THR A 285 -10.90 5.56 -20.20
C THR A 285 -10.37 4.34 -20.95
N ILE A 286 -11.23 3.35 -21.18
CA ILE A 286 -10.92 2.12 -21.94
C ILE A 286 -12.03 1.92 -22.97
N GLY A 287 -11.69 1.85 -24.25
CA GLY A 287 -12.68 1.76 -25.33
C GLY A 287 -13.59 3.00 -25.41
N GLY A 288 -13.11 4.16 -24.96
CA GLY A 288 -13.90 5.39 -24.86
C GLY A 288 -14.85 5.46 -23.65
N VAL A 289 -14.93 4.42 -22.82
CA VAL A 289 -15.76 4.39 -21.61
C VAL A 289 -14.93 4.82 -20.41
N ASP A 290 -15.46 5.72 -19.58
CA ASP A 290 -14.83 6.13 -18.33
C ASP A 290 -14.90 5.00 -17.30
N GLN A 291 -13.73 4.48 -16.92
CA GLN A 291 -13.56 3.38 -15.96
C GLN A 291 -12.94 3.85 -14.64
N THR A 292 -12.79 5.16 -14.45
CA THR A 292 -12.07 5.74 -13.31
C THR A 292 -12.61 5.24 -11.97
N ARG A 293 -13.94 5.15 -11.81
CA ARG A 293 -14.57 4.67 -10.57
C ARG A 293 -14.42 3.18 -10.31
N ASN A 294 -14.15 2.41 -11.36
CA ASN A 294 -13.96 0.96 -11.30
C ASN A 294 -12.47 0.58 -11.19
N ALA A 295 -11.57 1.57 -11.16
CA ALA A 295 -10.15 1.38 -11.02
C ALA A 295 -9.70 1.61 -9.57
N SER A 296 -8.63 0.92 -9.19
CA SER A 296 -7.86 1.22 -7.98
C SER A 296 -6.75 2.20 -8.35
N ILE A 297 -6.76 3.37 -7.72
CA ILE A 297 -5.86 4.49 -8.04
C ILE A 297 -5.16 4.92 -6.76
N THR A 298 -3.83 4.99 -6.82
CA THR A 298 -2.97 5.54 -5.78
C THR A 298 -2.02 6.57 -6.40
N PRO A 299 -1.23 7.31 -5.60
CA PRO A 299 -0.21 8.20 -6.14
C PRO A 299 0.86 7.50 -7.00
N GLN A 300 0.99 6.18 -6.90
CA GLN A 300 2.06 5.40 -7.53
C GLN A 300 1.59 4.50 -8.67
N PHE A 301 0.33 4.05 -8.65
CA PHE A 301 -0.18 3.11 -9.64
C PHE A 301 -1.67 3.26 -9.90
N LEU A 302 -2.05 2.77 -11.07
CA LEU A 302 -3.40 2.61 -11.56
C LEU A 302 -3.59 1.14 -11.91
N THR A 303 -4.68 0.53 -11.45
CA THR A 303 -5.08 -0.83 -11.85
C THR A 303 -6.59 -0.89 -12.06
N TRP A 304 -7.00 -1.49 -13.15
CA TRP A 304 -8.38 -1.82 -13.48
C TRP A 304 -8.48 -3.30 -13.87
N ARG A 305 -9.58 -3.96 -13.52
CA ARG A 305 -9.84 -5.35 -13.90
C ARG A 305 -11.32 -5.50 -14.26
N GLY A 306 -11.61 -6.09 -15.42
CA GLY A 306 -12.97 -6.27 -15.88
C GLY A 306 -13.08 -7.13 -17.12
N ASP A 307 -14.30 -7.53 -17.44
CA ASP A 307 -14.58 -8.33 -18.62
C ASP A 307 -14.68 -7.43 -19.86
N LEU A 308 -13.90 -7.76 -20.88
CA LEU A 308 -13.93 -7.11 -22.19
C LEU A 308 -14.19 -8.15 -23.26
N ARG A 309 -15.06 -7.81 -24.21
CA ARG A 309 -15.28 -8.65 -25.39
C ARG A 309 -14.09 -8.55 -26.32
N ALA A 310 -13.97 -9.51 -27.23
CA ALA A 310 -12.97 -9.43 -28.28
C ALA A 310 -13.13 -8.12 -29.07
N GLY A 311 -12.00 -7.45 -29.34
CA GLY A 311 -11.98 -6.13 -29.96
C GLY A 311 -10.71 -5.34 -29.65
N THR A 312 -10.57 -4.19 -30.29
CA THR A 312 -9.47 -3.25 -30.06
C THR A 312 -9.91 -2.17 -29.08
N TYR A 313 -9.10 -1.93 -28.05
CA TYR A 313 -9.40 -0.99 -26.98
C TYR A 313 -8.33 0.09 -26.90
N PRO A 314 -8.64 1.34 -27.29
CA PRO A 314 -7.84 2.49 -26.89
C PRO A 314 -7.97 2.72 -25.39
N VAL A 315 -6.85 3.01 -24.74
CA VAL A 315 -6.75 3.40 -23.34
C VAL A 315 -6.20 4.81 -23.29
N GLU A 316 -6.83 5.66 -22.50
CA GLU A 316 -6.34 7.00 -22.18
C GLU A 316 -6.30 7.19 -20.67
N VAL A 317 -5.14 7.62 -20.16
CA VAL A 317 -4.91 8.01 -18.77
C VAL A 317 -4.51 9.48 -18.76
N ASN A 318 -5.29 10.29 -18.05
CA ASN A 318 -4.91 11.65 -17.68
C ASN A 318 -4.64 11.67 -16.18
N ALA A 319 -3.63 12.40 -15.72
CA ALA A 319 -3.31 12.55 -14.31
C ALA A 319 -2.60 13.88 -14.06
N SER A 320 -2.71 14.43 -12.86
CA SER A 320 -1.95 15.59 -12.40
C SER A 320 -1.27 15.30 -11.06
N ASP A 321 -0.12 15.92 -10.82
CA ASP A 321 0.51 15.92 -9.50
C ASP A 321 -0.16 16.91 -8.53
N ASN A 322 0.26 16.88 -7.27
CA ASN A 322 -0.23 17.83 -6.25
C ASN A 322 0.19 19.29 -6.51
N ALA A 323 1.12 19.52 -7.44
CA ALA A 323 1.57 20.82 -7.91
C ALA A 323 0.72 21.35 -9.10
N GLY A 324 -0.12 20.50 -9.69
CA GLY A 324 -0.99 20.81 -10.83
C GLY A 324 -0.39 20.46 -12.20
N ASN A 325 0.81 19.89 -12.28
CA ASN A 325 1.39 19.47 -13.55
C ASN A 325 0.64 18.25 -14.08
N ALA A 326 0.18 18.32 -15.32
CA ALA A 326 -0.62 17.27 -15.94
C ALA A 326 0.19 16.40 -16.92
N VAL A 327 -0.19 15.13 -17.02
CA VAL A 327 0.28 14.18 -18.03
C VAL A 327 -0.91 13.49 -18.70
N LYS A 328 -0.77 13.23 -20.00
CA LYS A 328 -1.69 12.42 -20.79
C LYS A 328 -0.92 11.29 -21.45
N GLN A 329 -1.37 10.05 -21.23
CA GLN A 329 -0.82 8.85 -21.83
C GLN A 329 -1.92 8.08 -22.55
N ASN A 330 -1.60 7.61 -23.75
CA ASN A 330 -2.51 6.86 -24.61
C ASN A 330 -1.79 5.64 -25.22
N TRP A 331 -2.52 4.53 -25.30
CA TRP A 331 -2.07 3.31 -25.98
C TRP A 331 -3.28 2.47 -26.39
N THR A 332 -3.05 1.47 -27.24
CA THR A 332 -4.08 0.52 -27.66
C THR A 332 -3.69 -0.89 -27.25
N PHE A 333 -4.68 -1.75 -27.00
CA PHE A 333 -4.45 -3.19 -26.90
C PHE A 333 -5.60 -3.94 -27.58
N VAL A 334 -5.38 -5.23 -27.87
CA VAL A 334 -6.38 -6.08 -28.53
C VAL A 334 -6.77 -7.21 -27.59
N VAL A 335 -8.07 -7.37 -27.38
CA VAL A 335 -8.62 -8.57 -26.75
C VAL A 335 -8.97 -9.54 -27.86
N ALA A 336 -8.28 -10.69 -27.90
CA ALA A 336 -8.61 -11.77 -28.81
C ALA A 336 -9.58 -12.74 -28.14
N THR A 337 -10.44 -13.38 -28.93
CA THR A 337 -11.19 -14.55 -28.46
C THR A 337 -10.20 -15.63 -28.04
N ALA A 338 -10.41 -16.22 -26.86
CA ALA A 338 -9.64 -17.39 -26.45
C ALA A 338 -9.78 -18.46 -27.53
N GLN A 339 -8.68 -18.79 -28.21
CA GLN A 339 -8.68 -19.85 -29.20
C GLN A 339 -8.85 -21.17 -28.45
N ALA A 340 -9.91 -21.92 -28.78
CA ALA A 340 -10.09 -23.26 -28.24
C ALA A 340 -8.83 -24.08 -28.54
N ALA A 341 -8.28 -24.74 -27.53
CA ALA A 341 -7.18 -25.68 -27.73
C ALA A 341 -7.61 -26.70 -28.80
N PRO A 342 -6.73 -27.10 -29.74
CA PRO A 342 -7.07 -28.12 -30.71
C PRO A 342 -7.50 -29.39 -29.98
N GLU A 343 -8.73 -29.83 -30.21
CA GLU A 343 -9.28 -31.07 -29.66
C GLU A 343 -8.41 -32.22 -30.18
N VAL A 344 -7.54 -32.80 -29.36
CA VAL A 344 -6.73 -33.95 -29.79
C VAL A 344 -7.68 -35.12 -30.01
N LEU A 345 -7.70 -35.67 -31.23
CA LEU A 345 -8.54 -36.83 -31.56
C LEU A 345 -8.16 -38.01 -30.66
N GLN A 346 -9.07 -38.35 -29.73
CA GLN A 346 -8.89 -39.47 -28.82
C GLN A 346 -9.20 -40.78 -29.54
N LEU A 347 -8.50 -41.85 -29.19
CA LEU A 347 -8.81 -43.21 -29.63
C LEU A 347 -8.39 -44.15 -28.51
N GLU A 348 -9.35 -44.93 -28.00
CA GLU A 348 -9.13 -45.86 -26.88
C GLU A 348 -9.94 -47.14 -27.08
N VAL A 349 -9.36 -48.28 -26.70
CA VAL A 349 -10.06 -49.57 -26.60
C VAL A 349 -10.59 -49.73 -25.18
N THR A 350 -11.88 -50.03 -25.04
CA THR A 350 -12.56 -50.04 -23.74
C THR A 350 -12.85 -51.42 -23.18
N ASN A 351 -12.84 -52.48 -24.01
CA ASN A 351 -13.20 -53.83 -23.57
C ASN A 351 -12.03 -54.82 -23.45
N HIS A 352 -10.86 -54.50 -24.03
CA HIS A 352 -9.67 -55.34 -23.97
C HIS A 352 -8.44 -54.51 -23.59
N ALA A 353 -7.64 -55.03 -22.67
CA ALA A 353 -6.31 -54.50 -22.40
C ALA A 353 -5.27 -55.13 -23.35
N ASN A 354 -4.15 -54.44 -23.54
CA ASN A 354 -3.05 -54.98 -24.32
C ASN A 354 -2.52 -56.30 -23.74
N ASN A 355 -2.20 -57.25 -24.61
CA ASN A 355 -1.74 -58.62 -24.34
C ASN A 355 -2.78 -59.53 -23.66
N THR A 356 -4.07 -59.20 -23.72
CA THR A 356 -5.14 -60.03 -23.14
C THR A 356 -5.39 -61.29 -23.97
N GLN A 357 -5.79 -62.37 -23.30
CA GLN A 357 -6.17 -63.64 -23.91
C GLN A 357 -7.63 -63.59 -24.41
N VAL A 358 -7.89 -64.08 -25.63
CA VAL A 358 -9.19 -64.05 -26.31
C VAL A 358 -9.58 -65.45 -26.82
N PRO A 359 -10.90 -65.73 -26.97
CA PRO A 359 -11.36 -67.04 -27.44
C PRO A 359 -10.91 -67.34 -28.88
N ALA A 360 -10.95 -68.61 -29.26
CA ALA A 360 -10.64 -69.08 -30.62
C ALA A 360 -11.70 -68.69 -31.68
N GLY A 361 -12.85 -68.16 -31.24
CA GLY A 361 -13.97 -67.75 -32.09
C GLY A 361 -13.91 -66.26 -32.46
N THR A 362 -15.09 -65.68 -32.69
CA THR A 362 -15.23 -64.26 -32.97
C THR A 362 -14.75 -63.42 -31.78
N VAL A 363 -13.87 -62.45 -32.07
CA VAL A 363 -13.36 -61.48 -31.10
C VAL A 363 -14.00 -60.13 -31.40
N GLU A 364 -14.78 -59.61 -30.46
CA GLU A 364 -15.36 -58.26 -30.53
C GLU A 364 -14.44 -57.26 -29.81
N VAL A 365 -14.11 -56.15 -30.47
CA VAL A 365 -13.35 -55.03 -29.90
C VAL A 365 -14.25 -53.80 -29.86
N ARG A 366 -14.33 -53.16 -28.70
CA ARG A 366 -15.08 -51.92 -28.47
C ARG A 366 -14.13 -50.81 -28.06
N GLY A 367 -14.44 -49.59 -28.47
CA GLY A 367 -13.63 -48.43 -28.12
C GLY A 367 -14.39 -47.12 -28.18
N ARG A 368 -13.67 -46.03 -27.85
CA ARG A 368 -14.15 -44.65 -27.90
C ARG A 368 -13.22 -43.75 -28.69
N THR A 369 -13.80 -42.82 -29.43
CA THR A 369 -13.12 -41.75 -30.18
C THR A 369 -14.05 -40.53 -30.29
N ALA A 370 -13.68 -39.51 -31.07
CA ALA A 370 -14.58 -38.38 -31.33
C ALA A 370 -15.87 -38.85 -32.05
N PRO A 371 -17.04 -38.22 -31.83
CA PRO A 371 -18.26 -38.55 -32.57
C PRO A 371 -18.12 -38.40 -34.10
N ASP A 372 -18.71 -39.34 -34.85
CA ASP A 372 -18.65 -39.44 -36.32
C ASP A 372 -17.21 -39.49 -36.89
N ALA A 373 -16.25 -39.98 -36.10
CA ALA A 373 -14.90 -40.25 -36.57
C ALA A 373 -14.87 -41.59 -37.34
N LYS A 374 -14.08 -41.62 -38.42
CA LYS A 374 -13.81 -42.84 -39.19
C LYS A 374 -12.67 -43.60 -38.52
N VAL A 375 -12.88 -44.87 -38.20
CA VAL A 375 -11.86 -45.77 -37.63
C VAL A 375 -11.54 -46.86 -38.64
N ASP A 376 -10.35 -46.80 -39.22
CA ASP A 376 -9.81 -47.84 -40.09
C ASP A 376 -9.07 -48.88 -39.24
N VAL A 377 -9.40 -50.14 -39.43
CA VAL A 377 -8.94 -51.28 -38.63
C VAL A 377 -8.20 -52.27 -39.51
N GLN A 378 -7.04 -52.72 -39.05
CA GLN A 378 -6.28 -53.82 -39.65
C GLN A 378 -5.89 -54.82 -38.58
N VAL A 379 -6.11 -56.11 -38.84
CA VAL A 379 -5.77 -57.19 -37.90
C VAL A 379 -4.80 -58.15 -38.57
N GLN A 380 -3.62 -58.31 -37.99
CA GLN A 380 -2.61 -59.29 -38.39
C GLN A 380 -2.56 -60.45 -37.39
N ALA A 381 -2.54 -61.68 -37.88
CA ALA A 381 -2.34 -62.88 -37.08
C ALA A 381 -0.92 -63.40 -37.25
N ILE A 382 -0.24 -63.63 -36.13
CA ILE A 382 1.11 -64.16 -36.05
C ILE A 382 1.09 -65.41 -35.18
N ALA A 383 1.44 -66.56 -35.73
CA ALA A 383 1.49 -67.81 -34.99
C ALA A 383 2.53 -68.76 -35.55
N SER A 384 3.02 -69.70 -34.74
CA SER A 384 3.89 -70.78 -35.19
C SER A 384 3.06 -72.04 -35.36
N LEU A 385 3.07 -72.62 -36.57
CA LEU A 385 2.54 -73.96 -36.80
C LEU A 385 3.58 -75.00 -36.35
N ALA A 386 3.14 -76.23 -36.06
CA ALA A 386 4.05 -77.30 -35.64
C ALA A 386 5.23 -77.46 -36.63
N GLY A 387 6.46 -77.20 -36.17
CA GLY A 387 7.66 -77.14 -37.00
C GLY A 387 8.30 -75.73 -37.03
N ILE A 388 8.94 -75.36 -38.15
CA ILE A 388 9.62 -74.06 -38.38
C ILE A 388 8.78 -73.05 -39.19
N PHE A 389 7.51 -73.34 -39.48
CA PHE A 389 6.64 -72.46 -40.29
C PHE A 389 5.85 -71.49 -39.40
N GLY A 390 6.21 -70.20 -39.45
CA GLY A 390 5.41 -69.12 -38.87
C GLY A 390 4.42 -68.55 -39.88
N ILE A 391 3.19 -68.28 -39.45
CA ILE A 391 2.22 -67.46 -40.20
C ILE A 391 2.37 -66.00 -39.79
N ASN A 392 2.33 -65.09 -40.76
CA ASN A 392 2.12 -63.66 -40.57
C ASN A 392 1.16 -63.20 -41.68
N GLN A 393 -0.12 -63.05 -41.34
CA GLN A 393 -1.17 -62.80 -42.32
C GLN A 393 -2.14 -61.74 -41.81
N GLN A 394 -2.54 -60.80 -42.66
CA GLN A 394 -3.67 -59.93 -42.38
C GLN A 394 -4.98 -60.72 -42.50
N ILE A 395 -5.71 -60.84 -41.39
CA ILE A 395 -6.93 -61.63 -41.29
C ILE A 395 -8.21 -60.78 -41.29
N SER A 396 -8.11 -59.47 -41.08
CA SER A 396 -9.24 -58.55 -41.18
C SER A 396 -8.78 -57.16 -41.61
N SER A 397 -9.60 -56.49 -42.41
CA SER A 397 -9.51 -55.05 -42.68
C SER A 397 -10.91 -54.48 -42.78
N GLN A 398 -11.20 -53.48 -41.94
CA GLN A 398 -12.54 -52.92 -41.78
C GLN A 398 -12.46 -51.41 -41.62
N SER A 399 -13.54 -50.72 -41.95
CA SER A 399 -13.71 -49.30 -41.66
C SER A 399 -15.05 -49.11 -40.97
N VAL A 400 -15.03 -48.51 -39.78
CA VAL A 400 -16.23 -48.25 -38.98
C VAL A 400 -16.33 -46.76 -38.66
N ARG A 401 -17.52 -46.28 -38.32
CA ARG A 401 -17.72 -44.92 -37.80
C ARG A 401 -18.20 -44.98 -36.36
N SER A 402 -17.70 -44.07 -35.53
CA SER A 402 -18.20 -43.91 -34.17
C SER A 402 -19.59 -43.27 -34.16
N ASP A 403 -20.39 -43.64 -33.17
CA ASP A 403 -21.72 -43.08 -32.95
C ASP A 403 -21.67 -41.63 -32.41
N ALA A 404 -22.84 -41.05 -32.15
CA ALA A 404 -22.97 -39.69 -31.59
C ALA A 404 -22.35 -39.55 -30.18
N ALA A 405 -22.19 -40.65 -29.45
CA ALA A 405 -21.52 -40.70 -28.15
C ALA A 405 -20.03 -41.09 -28.27
N GLY A 406 -19.50 -41.21 -29.49
CA GLY A 406 -18.11 -41.53 -29.77
C GLY A 406 -17.75 -43.01 -29.63
N ASN A 407 -18.71 -43.92 -29.44
CA ASN A 407 -18.41 -45.34 -29.32
C ASN A 407 -18.28 -45.99 -30.70
N PHE A 408 -17.35 -46.92 -30.84
CA PHE A 408 -17.22 -47.78 -32.01
C PHE A 408 -17.02 -49.23 -31.59
N ALA A 409 -17.38 -50.16 -32.48
CA ALA A 409 -17.12 -51.57 -32.29
C ALA A 409 -16.86 -52.24 -33.64
N PHE A 410 -16.05 -53.29 -33.62
CA PHE A 410 -15.84 -54.18 -34.75
C PHE A 410 -15.54 -55.59 -34.25
N SER A 411 -15.59 -56.58 -35.15
CA SER A 411 -15.23 -57.95 -34.83
C SER A 411 -14.40 -58.59 -35.92
N PHE A 412 -13.54 -59.52 -35.52
CA PHE A 412 -12.79 -60.36 -36.43
C PHE A 412 -12.85 -61.82 -35.95
N GLN A 413 -12.63 -62.76 -36.87
CA GLN A 413 -12.59 -64.18 -36.54
C GLN A 413 -11.37 -64.83 -37.20
N PRO A 414 -10.52 -65.54 -36.43
CA PRO A 414 -9.43 -66.34 -36.98
C PRO A 414 -9.99 -67.42 -37.92
N GLN A 415 -9.46 -67.53 -39.13
CA GLN A 415 -9.87 -68.57 -40.09
C GLN A 415 -9.33 -69.96 -39.70
N ILE A 416 -8.18 -69.99 -39.03
CA ILE A 416 -7.57 -71.19 -38.48
C ILE A 416 -7.24 -70.89 -37.01
N PRO A 417 -7.93 -71.52 -36.04
CA PRO A 417 -7.65 -71.29 -34.63
C PRO A 417 -6.34 -71.97 -34.25
N ILE A 418 -5.33 -71.17 -33.90
CA ILE A 418 -4.03 -71.67 -33.45
C ILE A 418 -3.84 -71.28 -31.98
N PRO A 419 -3.80 -72.26 -31.06
CA PRO A 419 -3.48 -72.03 -29.64
C PRO A 419 -2.26 -71.12 -29.45
N GLY A 420 -2.43 -69.99 -28.76
CA GLY A 420 -1.36 -69.03 -28.52
C GLY A 420 -1.01 -68.10 -29.69
N ALA A 421 -1.80 -68.08 -30.78
CA ALA A 421 -1.66 -67.09 -31.84
C ALA A 421 -1.71 -65.65 -31.29
N ARG A 422 -0.87 -64.76 -31.81
CA ARG A 422 -0.87 -63.33 -31.50
C ARG A 422 -1.65 -62.57 -32.56
N TYR A 423 -2.59 -61.75 -32.12
CA TYR A 423 -3.32 -60.81 -32.98
C TYR A 423 -2.81 -59.40 -32.73
N GLU A 424 -2.37 -58.73 -33.79
CA GLU A 424 -1.99 -57.33 -33.76
C GLU A 424 -3.05 -56.51 -34.49
N VAL A 425 -3.76 -55.71 -33.72
CA VAL A 425 -4.87 -54.88 -34.18
C VAL A 425 -4.38 -53.44 -34.24
N THR A 426 -4.28 -52.87 -35.44
CA THR A 426 -3.99 -51.45 -35.65
C THR A 426 -5.30 -50.73 -35.96
N MET A 427 -5.61 -49.70 -35.19
CA MET A 427 -6.78 -48.84 -35.37
C MET A 427 -6.32 -47.41 -35.63
N THR A 428 -6.80 -46.80 -36.71
CA THR A 428 -6.53 -45.40 -37.06
C THR A 428 -7.85 -44.64 -37.10
N ALA A 429 -8.07 -43.77 -36.11
CA ALA A 429 -9.19 -42.84 -36.10
C ALA A 429 -8.83 -41.59 -36.91
N SER A 430 -9.76 -41.09 -37.72
CA SER A 430 -9.60 -39.85 -38.49
C SER A 430 -10.87 -38.99 -38.43
N ARG A 431 -10.69 -37.68 -38.29
CA ARG A 431 -11.76 -36.67 -38.30
C ARG A 431 -11.20 -35.34 -38.83
N GLY A 432 -11.73 -34.88 -39.97
CA GLY A 432 -11.15 -33.73 -40.68
C GLY A 432 -9.66 -33.98 -41.00
N ASN A 433 -8.78 -33.06 -40.57
CA ASN A 433 -7.33 -33.18 -40.77
C ASN A 433 -6.60 -33.87 -39.60
N GLN A 434 -7.32 -34.37 -38.59
CA GLN A 434 -6.71 -35.03 -37.44
C GLN A 434 -6.78 -36.55 -37.60
N SER A 435 -5.71 -37.23 -37.19
CA SER A 435 -5.62 -38.68 -37.15
C SER A 435 -4.94 -39.15 -35.87
N ARG A 436 -5.35 -40.31 -35.35
CA ARG A 436 -4.76 -40.96 -34.18
C ARG A 436 -4.73 -42.46 -34.39
N GLU A 437 -3.56 -43.06 -34.18
CA GLU A 437 -3.38 -44.51 -34.25
C GLU A 437 -3.23 -45.13 -32.86
N VAL A 438 -3.82 -46.31 -32.66
CA VAL A 438 -3.66 -47.16 -31.48
C VAL A 438 -3.46 -48.60 -31.94
N ARG A 439 -2.49 -49.28 -31.30
CA ARG A 439 -2.24 -50.71 -31.50
C ARG A 439 -2.64 -51.50 -30.27
N LEU A 440 -3.41 -52.56 -30.48
CA LEU A 440 -3.82 -53.53 -29.47
C LEU A 440 -3.25 -54.90 -29.84
N VAL A 441 -2.57 -55.55 -28.92
CA VAL A 441 -2.10 -56.92 -29.05
C VAL A 441 -3.00 -57.85 -28.24
N LEU A 442 -3.44 -58.95 -28.82
CA LEU A 442 -4.23 -59.98 -28.16
C LEU A 442 -3.59 -61.35 -28.40
N PHE A 443 -3.90 -62.32 -27.57
CA PHE A 443 -3.42 -63.70 -27.72
C PHE A 443 -4.59 -64.67 -27.73
N GLN A 444 -4.58 -65.69 -28.59
CA GLN A 444 -5.59 -66.73 -28.54
C GLN A 444 -5.33 -67.65 -27.34
N ASN A 445 -6.40 -68.00 -26.61
CA ASN A 445 -6.38 -69.04 -25.60
C ASN A 445 -5.68 -70.31 -26.13
N ARG A 446 -4.84 -70.90 -25.28
CA ARG A 446 -4.20 -72.19 -25.56
C ARG A 446 -5.18 -73.35 -25.47
#